data_AF-A0A7H0FXZ3-F1
#
_entry.id   AF-A0A7H0FXZ3-F1
#
_cell.length_a   1.000
_cell.length_b   1.000
_cell.length_c   1.000
_cell.angle_alpha   90.00
_cell.angle_beta   90.00
_cell.angle_gamma   90.00
#
_symmetry.space_group_name_H-M   'P 1'
#
loop_
_entity.id
_entity.type
_entity.pdbx_description
1 polymer ?
#
loop_
_entity_poly.entity_id
_entity_poly.type
_entity_poly.pdbx_seq_one_letter_code
_entity_poly.pdbx_strand_id
1 'polypeptide(L)' 'MAQANYGPYEQFSDDALMHRYFELSDHPEEHAEELAAIDATIQSRLSAAYGVGGAESSPRVRVASPI' A
#
# COMPACT_ATOMS: atom_id res chain seq x y z
N MET A 1 8.20 -10.09 -17.53
CA MET A 1 7.52 -9.43 -16.41
C MET A 1 7.90 -7.96 -16.47
N ALA A 2 6.94 -7.06 -16.69
CA ALA A 2 7.19 -5.62 -16.77
C ALA A 2 7.62 -5.11 -15.39
N GLN A 3 8.75 -4.40 -15.33
CA GLN A 3 9.33 -3.90 -14.10
C GLN A 3 8.58 -2.61 -13.75
N ALA A 4 7.65 -2.68 -12.78
CA ALA A 4 6.89 -1.51 -12.34
C ALA A 4 7.87 -0.44 -11.83
N ASN A 5 7.88 0.72 -12.49
CA ASN A 5 8.80 1.80 -12.16
C ASN A 5 8.20 2.63 -11.02
N TYR A 6 8.67 2.36 -9.79
CA TYR A 6 8.16 2.99 -8.56
C TYR A 6 8.54 4.47 -8.40
N GLY A 7 9.64 4.88 -9.02
CA GLY A 7 10.28 6.18 -8.79
C GLY A 7 9.43 7.44 -9.01
N PRO A 8 8.48 7.51 -9.95
CA PRO A 8 7.70 8.73 -10.18
C PRO A 8 6.68 9.02 -9.08
N TYR A 9 6.24 8.00 -8.32
CA TYR A 9 5.07 8.10 -7.44
C TYR A 9 5.42 8.41 -5.97
N GLU A 10 6.67 8.21 -5.57
CA GLU A 10 7.12 8.44 -4.19
C GLU A 10 7.00 9.90 -3.75
N GLN A 11 7.05 10.85 -4.70
CA GLN A 11 6.97 12.29 -4.43
C GLN A 11 5.54 12.81 -4.20
N PHE A 12 4.50 12.05 -4.55
CA PHE A 12 3.11 12.50 -4.42
C PHE A 12 2.55 12.21 -3.02
N SER A 13 1.63 13.06 -2.55
CA SER A 13 0.90 12.79 -1.30
C SER A 13 -0.04 11.58 -1.46
N ASP A 14 -0.43 10.98 -0.33
CA ASP A 14 -1.36 9.84 -0.34
C ASP A 14 -2.70 10.21 -1.01
N ASP A 15 -3.24 11.39 -0.72
CA ASP A 15 -4.49 11.88 -1.35
C ASP A 15 -4.37 12.00 -2.87
N ALA A 16 -3.23 12.49 -3.37
CA ALA A 16 -2.99 12.62 -4.81
C ALA A 16 -2.88 11.25 -5.49
N LEU A 17 -2.23 10.29 -4.84
CA LEU A 17 -2.16 8.90 -5.33
C LEU A 17 -3.55 8.24 -5.35
N MET A 18 -4.36 8.44 -4.32
CA MET A 18 -5.71 7.88 -4.25
C MET A 18 -6.65 8.48 -5.31
N HIS A 19 -6.57 9.79 -5.53
CA HIS A 19 -7.30 10.45 -6.62
C HIS A 19 -6.92 9.87 -7.98
N ARG A 20 -5.61 9.77 -8.26
CA ARG A 20 -5.11 9.22 -9.51
C ARG A 20 -5.51 7.76 -9.70
N TYR A 21 -5.41 6.95 -8.64
CA TYR A 21 -5.83 5.55 -8.67
C TYR A 21 -7.31 5.41 -9.06
N PHE A 22 -8.17 6.25 -8.48
CA PHE A 22 -9.59 6.25 -8.80
C PHE A 22 -9.86 6.61 -10.26
N GLU A 23 -9.20 7.65 -10.78
CA GLU A 23 -9.32 8.04 -12.20
C GLU A 23 -8.90 6.91 -13.16
N LEU A 24 -7.81 6.22 -12.84
CA LEU A 24 -7.28 5.14 -13.69
C LEU A 24 -8.12 3.86 -13.60
N SER A 25 -8.86 3.68 -12.50
CA SER A 25 -9.70 2.51 -12.26
C SER A 25 -10.92 2.44 -13.19
N ASP A 26 -11.28 3.55 -13.86
CA ASP A 26 -12.34 3.56 -14.88
C ASP A 26 -11.93 2.81 -16.16
N HIS A 27 -10.62 2.74 -16.45
CA HIS A 27 -10.06 2.06 -17.61
C HIS A 27 -8.82 1.21 -17.23
N PRO A 28 -9.00 0.17 -16.41
CA PRO A 28 -7.88 -0.53 -15.77
C PRO A 28 -7.02 -1.32 -16.75
N GLU A 29 -7.56 -1.74 -17.90
CA GLU A 29 -6.81 -2.47 -18.93
C GLU A 29 -5.83 -1.56 -19.68
N GLU A 30 -6.16 -0.27 -19.85
CA GLU A 30 -5.31 0.71 -20.52
C GLU A 30 -4.20 1.22 -19.59
N HIS A 31 -4.43 1.15 -18.28
CA HIS A 31 -3.58 1.73 -17.24
C HIS A 31 -3.02 0.70 -16.25
N ALA A 32 -3.00 -0.58 -16.61
CA ALA A 32 -2.61 -1.66 -15.70
C ALA A 32 -1.21 -1.47 -15.08
N GLU A 33 -0.24 -0.98 -15.85
CA GLU A 33 1.11 -0.72 -15.34
C GLU A 33 1.16 0.48 -14.37
N GLU A 34 0.34 1.51 -14.62
CA GLU A 34 0.28 2.71 -13.79
C GLU A 34 -0.42 2.41 -12.45
N LEU A 35 -1.55 1.69 -12.51
CA LEU A 35 -2.26 1.19 -11.34
C LEU A 35 -1.36 0.32 -10.47
N ALA A 36 -0.61 -0.61 -11.07
CA ALA A 36 0.31 -1.48 -10.33
C ALA A 36 1.45 -0.70 -9.65
N ALA A 37 1.95 0.36 -10.28
CA ALA A 37 2.98 1.21 -9.68
C ALA A 37 2.43 1.99 -8.47
N ILE A 38 1.23 2.57 -8.60
CA ILE A 38 0.57 3.29 -7.50
C ILE A 38 0.24 2.34 -6.35
N ASP A 39 -0.32 1.16 -6.63
CA ASP A 39 -0.63 0.14 -5.62
C ASP A 39 0.62 -0.25 -4.83
N ALA A 40 1.74 -0.48 -5.51
CA ALA A 40 2.98 -0.83 -4.86
C ALA A 40 3.53 0.31 -3.98
N THR A 41 3.42 1.57 -4.42
CA THR A 41 3.79 2.73 -3.60
C THR A 41 2.93 2.82 -2.34
N ILE A 42 1.61 2.63 -2.47
CA ILE A 42 0.67 2.61 -1.33
C ILE A 42 1.04 1.47 -0.37
N GLN A 43 1.27 0.25 -0.88
CA GLN A 43 1.67 -0.89 -0.06
C GLN A 43 3.00 -0.66 0.66
N SER A 44 3.99 -0.04 0.01
CA SER A 44 5.27 0.30 0.61
C SER A 44 5.09 1.28 1.78
N ARG A 45 4.28 2.32 1.60
CA ARG A 45 3.97 3.32 2.64
C ARG A 45 3.22 2.70 3.81
N LEU A 46 2.21 1.88 3.54
CA LEU A 46 1.49 1.13 4.57
C LEU A 46 2.43 0.20 5.34
N SER A 47 3.35 -0.46 4.64
CA SER A 47 4.35 -1.32 5.28
C SER A 47 5.33 -0.54 6.14
N ALA A 48 5.71 0.68 5.75
CA ALA A 48 6.56 1.56 6.55
C ALA A 48 5.81 2.13 7.76
N ALA A 49 4.54 2.49 7.62
CA ALA A 49 3.72 3.08 8.69
C ALA A 49 3.29 2.05 9.74
N TYR A 50 2.93 0.83 9.30
CA TYR A 50 2.33 -0.19 10.16
C TYR A 50 3.24 -1.40 10.40
N GLY A 51 4.39 -1.49 9.74
CA GLY A 51 5.37 -2.56 9.91
C GLY A 51 4.80 -3.92 9.54
N VAL A 52 4.99 -4.37 8.30
CA VAL A 52 4.69 -5.76 7.95
C VAL A 52 5.75 -6.68 8.57
N GLY A 53 5.49 -7.14 9.80
CA GLY A 53 5.87 -8.48 10.26
C GLY A 53 7.36 -8.80 10.42
N GLY A 54 8.17 -7.89 10.96
CA GLY A 54 9.53 -8.17 11.43
C GLY A 54 9.64 -8.13 12.96
N ALA A 55 9.22 -9.20 13.63
CA ALA A 55 9.67 -9.64 14.96
C ALA A 55 10.03 -8.58 16.01
N GLU A 56 9.03 -8.00 16.70
CA GLU A 56 9.10 -7.81 18.15
C GLU A 56 7.71 -7.47 18.71
N SER A 57 7.26 -8.29 19.66
CA SER A 57 6.07 -8.07 20.49
C SER A 57 4.71 -8.06 19.76
N SER A 58 4.18 -9.27 19.49
CA SER A 58 2.72 -9.43 19.61
C SER A 58 2.32 -8.94 21.01
N PRO A 59 1.43 -7.94 21.16
CA PRO A 59 0.75 -7.76 22.42
C PRO A 59 -0.09 -9.02 22.59
N ARG A 60 0.37 -9.94 23.44
CA ARG A 60 -0.48 -11.02 23.94
C ARG A 60 -1.63 -10.31 24.66
N VAL A 61 -2.73 -10.09 23.96
CA VAL A 61 -4.00 -9.71 24.56
C VAL A 61 -4.36 -10.88 25.46
N ARG A 62 -3.99 -10.79 26.74
CA ARG A 62 -4.44 -11.72 27.76
C ARG A 62 -5.91 -11.38 27.98
N VAL A 63 -6.78 -12.07 27.26
CA VAL A 63 -8.19 -12.15 27.66
C VAL A 63 -8.17 -12.86 29.02
N ALA A 64 -8.33 -12.09 30.09
CA ALA A 64 -8.50 -12.64 31.41
C ALA A 64 -9.85 -13.37 31.42
N SER A 65 -9.84 -14.70 31.36
CA SER A 65 -11.02 -15.50 31.66
C SER A 65 -11.38 -15.29 33.14
N PRO A 66 -12.61 -14.87 33.47
CA PRO A 66 -13.05 -14.82 34.86
C PRO A 66 -13.21 -16.23 35.40
N ILE A 67 -12.81 -16.40 36.67
CA ILE A 67 -12.88 -17.62 37.49
C ILE A 67 -14.34 -18.01 37.73
#